data_AF-Q6QUT7-F1
#
_entry.id   AF-Q6QUT7-F1
#
_cell.length_a   1.000
_cell.length_b   1.000
_cell.length_c   1.000
_cell.angle_alpha   90.00
_cell.angle_beta   90.00
_cell.angle_gamma   90.00
#
_symmetry.space_group_name_H-M   'P 1'
#
loop_
_entity.id
_entity.type
_entity.pdbx_description
1 polymer ?
#
loop_
_entity_poly.entity_id
_entity_poly.type
_entity_poly.pdbx_seq_one_letter_code
_entity_poly.pdbx_strand_id
1 'polypeptide(L)'
;MFNNRIRTAALAGAIAISTAASGVAIPAFAQETPVTTNGFNDADGSTIQPAPAVNHTEAELRDATDATGDYLADFQEGDLEAIVGELIAATENGFDPSEEAAYETFKAARERATQQLAFSAETITKTRESVAYALKVDQEATEAYLAYRNALRGAATSINPLINAANAANRTDKSEVEEYDNIFLASDVFTDAPAPLLLPAYKELVALQAEVNEDLEWLGEFAIDNDPENYVQRYHIPAVEALKAEIDARLEAIEPLRADSAEKNRIAQKSDVLVRQLFLERATAQRDTLRVLEAIFSTVTRYVELYESAENGNAGDVTLRARYIALVPSLLEAAYFNISHLNVADQAVNDYYLVFSTDLETNDEDAAYAQEKFEFAVTTYAKILLNGKWQEDVKFVQNLDDEARAEAARVEAERAADEAYRAEQLRIAQEAADAQKAIADALAKEAENGNNNGGDNSSDDKPAGSSDIGSWGPFAAIAAIIAAIAAIFPFLSGIVKF
;
A
#
# COMPACT_ATOMS: atom_id res chain seq x y z
N MET A 1 24.40 20.37 -11.16
CA MET A 1 25.19 20.26 -9.89
C MET A 1 24.48 20.93 -8.70
N PHE A 2 23.14 21.06 -8.77
CA PHE A 2 22.36 21.88 -7.83
C PHE A 2 21.08 21.20 -7.36
N ASN A 3 21.00 19.88 -7.55
CA ASN A 3 19.84 19.05 -7.36
C ASN A 3 19.08 19.38 -6.05
N ASN A 4 19.73 19.60 -4.90
CA ASN A 4 19.05 19.45 -3.59
C ASN A 4 18.64 20.71 -2.81
N ARG A 5 18.84 21.94 -3.30
CA ARG A 5 18.94 23.10 -2.39
C ARG A 5 17.67 23.81 -1.94
N ILE A 6 16.50 23.58 -2.57
CA ILE A 6 15.23 24.20 -2.15
C ILE A 6 14.10 23.15 -2.12
N ARG A 7 14.44 21.87 -1.95
CA ARG A 7 13.47 20.76 -2.01
C ARG A 7 12.51 20.67 -0.82
N THR A 8 12.80 21.28 0.33
CA THR A 8 12.12 20.95 1.60
C THR A 8 10.78 21.66 1.84
N ALA A 9 10.63 22.93 1.50
CA ALA A 9 9.46 23.71 1.89
C ALA A 9 8.19 23.38 1.06
N ALA A 10 8.35 23.08 -0.22
CA ALA A 10 7.23 22.69 -1.11
C ALA A 10 6.80 21.22 -0.93
N LEU A 11 7.65 20.40 -0.31
CA LEU A 11 7.52 18.95 -0.24
C LEU A 11 6.78 18.48 1.02
N ALA A 12 7.00 19.16 2.16
CA ALA A 12 6.25 18.90 3.39
C ALA A 12 4.78 19.39 3.30
N GLY A 13 4.52 20.46 2.54
CA GLY A 13 3.17 20.98 2.32
C GLY A 13 2.31 20.13 1.37
N ALA A 14 2.91 19.52 0.33
CA ALA A 14 2.18 18.74 -0.67
C ALA A 14 1.88 17.31 -0.21
N ILE A 15 2.78 16.66 0.53
CA ILE A 15 2.52 15.33 1.14
C ILE A 15 1.47 15.45 2.26
N ALA A 16 1.42 16.59 2.96
CA ALA A 16 0.34 16.91 3.90
C ALA A 16 -1.03 17.14 3.22
N ILE A 17 -1.04 17.59 1.95
CA ILE A 17 -2.27 17.83 1.18
C ILE A 17 -2.74 16.54 0.47
N SER A 18 -1.82 15.65 0.04
CA SER A 18 -2.18 14.31 -0.44
C SER A 18 -2.58 13.34 0.70
N THR A 19 -2.19 13.64 1.95
CA THR A 19 -2.63 12.91 3.16
C THR A 19 -3.94 13.43 3.76
N ALA A 20 -4.48 14.57 3.30
CA ALA A 20 -5.61 15.24 3.96
C ALA A 20 -6.88 15.43 3.10
N ALA A 21 -6.94 14.94 1.86
CA ALA A 21 -8.10 15.18 1.00
C ALA A 21 -8.54 13.96 0.18
N SER A 22 -9.32 13.07 0.79
CA SER A 22 -10.49 12.46 0.12
C SER A 22 -11.34 11.67 1.11
N GLY A 23 -12.31 12.34 1.71
CA GLY A 23 -13.48 11.66 2.26
C GLY A 23 -14.53 11.55 1.16
N VAL A 24 -14.56 10.45 0.41
CA VAL A 24 -15.73 9.92 -0.31
C VAL A 24 -15.53 8.40 -0.45
N ALA A 25 -16.53 7.62 -0.04
CA ALA A 25 -16.46 6.19 0.18
C ALA A 25 -16.72 5.34 -1.07
N ILE A 26 -15.91 4.30 -1.32
CA ILE A 26 -16.29 3.07 -2.06
C ILE A 26 -15.48 1.87 -1.54
N PRO A 27 -16.06 0.90 -0.81
CA PRO A 27 -15.36 -0.35 -0.49
C PRO A 27 -15.55 -1.42 -1.57
N ALA A 28 -14.49 -2.13 -1.94
CA ALA A 28 -14.45 -3.58 -2.19
C ALA A 28 -13.12 -3.94 -2.89
N PHE A 29 -12.27 -4.75 -2.27
CA PHE A 29 -11.76 -6.03 -2.78
C PHE A 29 -10.94 -6.72 -1.67
N ALA A 30 -11.14 -8.03 -1.50
CA ALA A 30 -10.78 -8.92 -0.39
C ALA A 30 -11.67 -8.79 0.87
N GLN A 31 -12.71 -9.62 0.96
CA GLN A 31 -13.47 -9.83 2.19
C GLN A 31 -12.73 -10.90 3.02
N GLU A 32 -12.07 -10.49 4.12
CA GLU A 32 -11.99 -11.18 5.41
C GLU A 32 -11.06 -10.41 6.38
N THR A 33 -11.47 -9.22 6.84
CA THR A 33 -11.05 -8.63 8.13
C THR A 33 -11.99 -7.46 8.48
N PRO A 34 -12.24 -7.16 9.77
CA PRO A 34 -13.14 -6.06 10.15
C PRO A 34 -12.60 -4.73 9.62
N VAL A 35 -13.43 -4.02 8.86
CA VAL A 35 -13.13 -2.73 8.24
C VAL A 35 -12.78 -1.69 9.31
N THR A 36 -11.49 -1.43 9.53
CA THR A 36 -10.98 -0.32 10.36
C THR A 36 -10.39 0.83 9.54
N THR A 37 -10.39 0.75 8.21
CA THR A 37 -9.64 1.66 7.31
C THR A 37 -10.54 2.58 6.47
N ASN A 38 -11.61 3.17 6.99
CA ASN A 38 -12.40 4.23 6.28
C ASN A 38 -12.78 3.96 4.80
N GLY A 39 -12.79 2.71 4.32
CA GLY A 39 -13.03 2.34 2.92
C GLY A 39 -11.80 2.22 2.00
N PHE A 40 -10.56 2.30 2.49
CA PHE A 40 -9.34 2.04 1.72
C PHE A 40 -8.85 0.59 1.87
N ASN A 41 -8.22 0.05 0.82
CA ASN A 41 -7.76 -1.33 0.77
C ASN A 41 -6.26 -1.43 1.05
N ASP A 42 -5.89 -2.12 2.13
CA ASP A 42 -4.49 -2.41 2.46
C ASP A 42 -3.88 -3.41 1.46
N ALA A 43 -4.67 -4.35 0.94
CA ALA A 43 -4.20 -5.46 0.11
C ALA A 43 -3.67 -5.02 -1.27
N ASP A 44 -4.08 -3.85 -1.77
CA ASP A 44 -3.59 -3.27 -3.02
C ASP A 44 -2.75 -2.00 -2.82
N GLY A 45 -2.39 -1.68 -1.57
CA GLY A 45 -1.53 -0.53 -1.25
C GLY A 45 -2.19 0.84 -1.43
N SER A 46 -3.53 0.91 -1.56
CA SER A 46 -4.26 2.19 -1.64
C SER A 46 -4.44 2.89 -0.30
N THR A 47 -4.39 2.16 0.82
CA THR A 47 -4.36 2.80 2.13
C THR A 47 -3.10 3.63 2.31
N ILE A 48 -3.30 4.81 2.88
CA ILE A 48 -2.18 5.65 3.28
C ILE A 48 -1.54 5.07 4.53
N GLN A 49 -0.29 4.64 4.41
CA GLN A 49 0.53 4.19 5.52
C GLN A 49 1.65 5.21 5.73
N PRO A 50 1.90 5.69 6.95
CA PRO A 50 3.07 6.51 7.22
C PRO A 50 4.31 5.69 6.85
N ALA A 51 5.00 6.09 5.79
CA ALA A 51 6.16 5.38 5.30
C ALA A 51 7.39 5.79 6.12
N PRO A 52 8.03 4.86 6.86
CA PRO A 52 9.31 5.17 7.50
C PRO A 52 10.37 5.51 6.44
N ALA A 53 11.34 6.33 6.81
CA ALA A 53 12.47 6.65 5.94
C ALA A 53 13.42 5.44 5.87
N VAL A 54 13.22 4.56 4.88
CA VAL A 54 14.03 3.36 4.64
C VAL A 54 14.66 3.46 3.25
N ASN A 55 15.96 3.17 3.17
CA ASN A 55 16.66 3.21 1.91
C ASN A 55 16.46 1.92 1.12
N HIS A 56 15.55 1.96 0.14
CA HIS A 56 15.54 1.02 -0.98
C HIS A 56 16.23 1.70 -2.16
N THR A 57 17.30 1.09 -2.66
CA THR A 57 18.10 1.64 -3.75
C THR A 57 17.29 1.76 -5.03
N GLU A 58 17.65 2.69 -5.90
CA GLU A 58 16.98 2.89 -7.19
C GLU A 58 17.03 1.62 -8.07
N ALA A 59 18.09 0.81 -7.95
CA ALA A 59 18.18 -0.49 -8.61
C ALA A 59 17.16 -1.51 -8.05
N GLU A 60 17.02 -1.60 -6.72
CA GLU A 60 16.02 -2.49 -6.10
C GLU A 60 14.59 -2.09 -6.49
N LEU A 61 14.30 -0.78 -6.56
CA LEU A 61 13.00 -0.28 -7.00
C LEU A 61 12.74 -0.55 -8.47
N ARG A 62 13.77 -0.40 -9.32
CA ARG A 62 13.68 -0.75 -10.73
C ARG A 62 13.38 -2.23 -10.90
N ASP A 63 14.17 -3.10 -10.30
CA ASP A 63 14.02 -4.55 -10.44
C ASP A 63 12.64 -5.02 -9.91
N ALA A 64 12.13 -4.40 -8.83
CA ALA A 64 10.78 -4.68 -8.32
C ALA A 64 9.66 -4.21 -9.27
N THR A 65 9.79 -3.02 -9.84
CA THR A 65 8.79 -2.51 -10.81
C THR A 65 8.88 -3.25 -12.15
N ASP A 66 10.07 -3.66 -12.58
CA ASP A 66 10.27 -4.49 -13.78
C ASP A 66 9.62 -5.87 -13.63
N ALA A 67 9.73 -6.51 -12.47
CA ALA A 67 9.08 -7.81 -12.25
C ALA A 67 7.55 -7.76 -12.41
N THR A 68 6.91 -6.64 -12.05
CA THR A 68 5.47 -6.43 -12.31
C THR A 68 5.23 -6.06 -13.77
N GLY A 69 6.14 -5.28 -14.37
CA GLY A 69 6.12 -4.90 -15.79
C GLY A 69 6.18 -6.10 -16.73
N ASP A 70 7.02 -7.09 -16.44
CA ASP A 70 7.14 -8.34 -17.21
C ASP A 70 5.81 -9.10 -17.30
N TYR A 71 5.00 -9.07 -16.24
CA TYR A 71 3.65 -9.65 -16.27
C TYR A 71 2.67 -8.81 -17.09
N LEU A 72 2.80 -7.49 -17.05
CA LEU A 72 1.92 -6.55 -17.74
C LEU A 72 2.28 -6.35 -19.21
N ALA A 73 3.49 -6.72 -19.63
CA ALA A 73 4.01 -6.55 -20.99
C ALA A 73 3.08 -7.15 -22.05
N ASP A 74 2.57 -8.36 -21.82
CA ASP A 74 1.63 -9.02 -22.73
C ASP A 74 0.34 -8.18 -22.93
N PHE A 75 -0.13 -7.49 -21.89
CA PHE A 75 -1.32 -6.62 -21.95
C PHE A 75 -1.01 -5.24 -22.55
N GLN A 76 0.23 -4.76 -22.44
CA GLN A 76 0.68 -3.48 -22.98
C GLN A 76 0.95 -3.56 -24.50
N GLU A 77 1.46 -4.70 -24.96
CA GLU A 77 1.82 -4.96 -26.36
C GLU A 77 0.71 -5.70 -27.13
N GLY A 78 -0.16 -6.41 -26.41
CA GLY A 78 -1.20 -7.26 -26.98
C GLY A 78 -2.53 -6.55 -27.28
N ASP A 79 -3.35 -7.22 -28.08
CA ASP A 79 -4.78 -6.94 -28.17
C ASP A 79 -5.47 -7.61 -26.98
N LEU A 80 -6.07 -6.83 -26.09
CA LEU A 80 -6.73 -7.35 -24.89
C LEU A 80 -7.86 -8.34 -25.26
N GLU A 81 -8.50 -8.16 -26.42
CA GLU A 81 -9.47 -9.12 -26.96
C GLU A 81 -8.79 -10.41 -27.44
N ALA A 82 -7.57 -10.33 -27.96
CA ALA A 82 -6.77 -11.50 -28.35
C ALA A 82 -6.24 -12.27 -27.15
N ILE A 83 -5.89 -11.62 -26.02
CA ILE A 83 -5.47 -12.31 -24.78
C ILE A 83 -6.64 -13.07 -24.17
N VAL A 84 -7.82 -12.45 -24.13
CA VAL A 84 -9.07 -13.14 -23.74
C VAL A 84 -9.40 -14.25 -24.75
N GLY A 85 -9.17 -14.01 -26.04
CA GLY A 85 -9.30 -14.99 -27.11
C GLY A 85 -8.33 -16.17 -27.02
N GLU A 86 -7.10 -15.95 -26.55
CA GLU A 86 -6.07 -16.98 -26.34
C GLU A 86 -6.36 -17.82 -25.10
N LEU A 87 -6.92 -17.23 -24.04
CA LEU A 87 -7.44 -17.99 -22.89
C LEU A 87 -8.58 -18.94 -23.34
N ILE A 88 -9.42 -18.50 -24.28
CA ILE A 88 -10.44 -19.34 -24.93
C ILE A 88 -9.81 -20.36 -25.89
N ALA A 89 -8.79 -19.99 -26.66
CA ALA A 89 -8.10 -20.90 -27.59
C ALA A 89 -7.23 -21.94 -26.89
N ALA A 90 -6.72 -21.66 -25.68
CA ALA A 90 -5.98 -22.59 -24.84
C ALA A 90 -6.90 -23.73 -24.33
N THR A 91 -8.18 -23.43 -24.10
CA THR A 91 -9.19 -24.46 -23.83
C THR A 91 -9.51 -25.29 -25.08
N GLU A 92 -9.48 -24.69 -26.28
CA GLU A 92 -9.73 -25.39 -27.54
C GLU A 92 -8.55 -26.27 -28.00
N ASN A 93 -7.30 -25.83 -27.79
CA ASN A 93 -6.09 -26.62 -28.09
C ASN A 93 -5.86 -27.78 -27.10
N GLY A 94 -6.65 -27.84 -26.04
CA GLY A 94 -6.73 -28.95 -25.07
C GLY A 94 -7.88 -29.93 -25.33
N PHE A 95 -8.46 -30.02 -26.53
CA PHE A 95 -9.52 -31.01 -26.88
C PHE A 95 -10.84 -30.94 -26.06
N ASP A 96 -11.01 -30.01 -25.12
CA ASP A 96 -12.24 -29.85 -24.34
C ASP A 96 -12.73 -28.40 -24.32
N PRO A 97 -13.70 -28.04 -25.19
CA PRO A 97 -14.33 -26.73 -25.21
C PRO A 97 -15.38 -26.56 -24.09
N SER A 98 -15.21 -27.24 -22.94
CA SER A 98 -16.18 -27.21 -21.85
C SER A 98 -16.19 -25.86 -21.13
N GLU A 99 -17.37 -25.50 -20.62
CA GLU A 99 -17.54 -24.33 -19.74
C GLU A 99 -16.72 -24.47 -18.45
N GLU A 100 -16.45 -25.70 -18.00
CA GLU A 100 -15.57 -26.01 -16.86
C GLU A 100 -14.10 -25.65 -17.17
N ALA A 101 -13.60 -25.98 -18.37
CA ALA A 101 -12.25 -25.61 -18.79
C ALA A 101 -12.08 -24.08 -18.91
N ALA A 102 -13.10 -23.39 -19.42
CA ALA A 102 -13.13 -21.92 -19.46
C ALA A 102 -13.13 -21.33 -18.05
N TYR A 103 -13.95 -21.86 -17.15
CA TYR A 103 -14.01 -21.43 -15.75
C TYR A 103 -12.64 -21.54 -15.06
N GLU A 104 -11.99 -22.71 -15.12
CA GLU A 104 -10.69 -22.91 -14.45
C GLU A 104 -9.59 -22.02 -15.05
N THR A 105 -9.64 -21.76 -16.36
CA THR A 105 -8.69 -20.86 -17.04
C THR A 105 -8.83 -19.41 -16.55
N PHE A 106 -10.05 -18.86 -16.53
CA PHE A 106 -10.27 -17.49 -16.03
C PHE A 106 -10.05 -17.36 -14.53
N LYS A 107 -10.35 -18.41 -13.75
CA LYS A 107 -10.03 -18.48 -12.32
C LYS A 107 -8.52 -18.44 -12.08
N ALA A 108 -7.73 -19.21 -12.82
CA ALA A 108 -6.27 -19.18 -12.73
C ALA A 108 -5.69 -17.81 -13.13
N ALA A 109 -6.23 -17.18 -14.19
CA ALA A 109 -5.84 -15.83 -14.59
C ALA A 109 -6.16 -14.79 -13.50
N ARG A 110 -7.35 -14.88 -12.88
CA ARG A 110 -7.74 -14.06 -11.73
C ARG A 110 -6.76 -14.24 -10.56
N GLU A 111 -6.48 -15.48 -10.16
CA GLU A 111 -5.56 -15.77 -9.06
C GLU A 111 -4.15 -15.21 -9.31
N ARG A 112 -3.65 -15.28 -10.55
CA ARG A 112 -2.38 -14.67 -10.93
C ARG A 112 -2.43 -13.14 -10.85
N ALA A 113 -3.50 -12.50 -11.32
CA ALA A 113 -3.69 -11.06 -11.20
C ALA A 113 -3.74 -10.61 -9.72
N THR A 114 -4.44 -11.35 -8.85
CA THR A 114 -4.48 -11.09 -7.41
C THR A 114 -3.09 -11.19 -6.76
N GLN A 115 -2.27 -12.18 -7.15
CA GLN A 115 -0.89 -12.30 -6.67
C GLN A 115 -0.03 -11.11 -7.10
N GLN A 116 -0.18 -10.67 -8.34
CA GLN A 116 0.53 -9.51 -8.88
C GLN A 116 0.09 -8.20 -8.20
N LEU A 117 -1.20 -8.07 -7.84
CA LEU A 117 -1.68 -6.95 -7.04
C LEU A 117 -1.01 -6.88 -5.66
N ALA A 118 -0.90 -8.01 -4.97
CA ALA A 118 -0.22 -8.08 -3.67
C ALA A 118 1.26 -7.71 -3.78
N PHE A 119 1.94 -8.19 -4.83
CA PHE A 119 3.34 -7.84 -5.11
C PHE A 119 3.52 -6.35 -5.44
N SER A 120 2.61 -5.78 -6.24
CA SER A 120 2.58 -4.36 -6.56
C SER A 120 2.34 -3.50 -5.31
N ALA A 121 1.47 -3.94 -4.38
CA ALA A 121 1.23 -3.26 -3.10
C ALA A 121 2.49 -3.19 -2.22
N GLU A 122 3.26 -4.28 -2.15
CA GLU A 122 4.57 -4.29 -1.47
C GLU A 122 5.54 -3.32 -2.14
N THR A 123 5.58 -3.30 -3.47
CA THR A 123 6.44 -2.39 -4.26
C THR A 123 6.07 -0.92 -4.05
N ILE A 124 4.78 -0.59 -3.99
CA ILE A 124 4.28 0.75 -3.63
C ILE A 124 4.74 1.14 -2.23
N THR A 125 4.73 0.20 -1.28
CA THR A 125 5.21 0.46 0.08
C THR A 125 6.70 0.80 0.11
N LYS A 126 7.54 -0.03 -0.54
CA LYS A 126 8.99 0.19 -0.64
C LYS A 126 9.33 1.50 -1.35
N THR A 127 8.63 1.82 -2.43
CA THR A 127 8.83 3.09 -3.14
C THR A 127 8.47 4.30 -2.28
N ARG A 128 7.36 4.25 -1.51
CA ARG A 128 7.01 5.32 -0.55
C ARG A 128 8.06 5.50 0.54
N GLU A 129 8.56 4.42 1.13
CA GLU A 129 9.63 4.45 2.13
C GLU A 129 10.93 5.05 1.56
N SER A 130 11.24 4.67 0.33
CA SER A 130 12.42 5.14 -0.40
C SER A 130 12.32 6.62 -0.76
N VAL A 131 11.15 7.09 -1.20
CA VAL A 131 10.88 8.52 -1.38
C VAL A 131 11.09 9.24 -0.05
N ALA A 132 10.46 8.79 1.05
CA ALA A 132 10.62 9.42 2.36
C ALA A 132 12.09 9.48 2.83
N TYR A 133 12.88 8.44 2.57
CA TYR A 133 14.32 8.46 2.82
C TYR A 133 15.05 9.53 2.01
N ALA A 134 14.78 9.62 0.70
CA ALA A 134 15.38 10.62 -0.17
C ALA A 134 15.06 12.06 0.30
N LEU A 135 13.80 12.30 0.71
CA LEU A 135 13.40 13.60 1.27
C LEU A 135 14.20 13.95 2.52
N LYS A 136 14.38 12.98 3.41
CA LYS A 136 15.10 13.18 4.67
C LYS A 136 16.58 13.49 4.41
N VAL A 137 17.26 12.74 3.55
CA VAL A 137 18.69 12.97 3.29
C VAL A 137 18.92 14.29 2.54
N ASP A 138 17.98 14.73 1.69
CA ASP A 138 18.01 16.04 1.05
C ASP A 138 17.88 17.18 2.05
N GLN A 139 16.98 17.03 3.02
CA GLN A 139 16.81 17.98 4.13
C GLN A 139 18.09 18.10 4.95
N GLU A 140 18.65 16.96 5.38
CA GLU A 140 19.88 16.92 6.15
C GLU A 140 21.06 17.52 5.38
N ALA A 141 21.17 17.26 4.07
CA ALA A 141 22.20 17.85 3.21
C ALA A 141 22.05 19.38 3.11
N THR A 142 20.82 19.87 2.99
CA THR A 142 20.52 21.31 2.96
C THR A 142 20.90 21.99 4.27
N GLU A 143 20.52 21.40 5.40
CA GLU A 143 20.85 21.92 6.73
C GLU A 143 22.37 21.98 6.94
N ALA A 144 23.09 20.91 6.60
CA ALA A 144 24.55 20.86 6.71
C ALA A 144 25.24 21.88 5.78
N TYR A 145 24.74 22.03 4.56
CA TYR A 145 25.20 23.06 3.63
C TYR A 145 25.03 24.48 4.19
N LEU A 146 23.85 24.78 4.75
CA LEU A 146 23.57 26.10 5.34
C LEU A 146 24.43 26.35 6.57
N ALA A 147 24.65 25.34 7.42
CA ALA A 147 25.55 25.44 8.56
C ALA A 147 26.99 25.77 8.14
N TYR A 148 27.52 25.05 7.14
CA TYR A 148 28.84 25.30 6.58
C TYR A 148 28.96 26.70 5.95
N ARG A 149 27.98 27.12 5.13
CA ARG A 149 27.91 28.47 4.56
C ARG A 149 27.93 29.54 5.65
N ASN A 150 27.09 29.40 6.67
CA ASN A 150 26.96 30.38 7.73
C ASN A 150 28.25 30.47 8.58
N ALA A 151 28.95 29.35 8.77
CA ALA A 151 30.23 29.34 9.45
C ALA A 151 31.32 30.09 8.66
N LEU A 152 31.40 29.90 7.34
CA LEU A 152 32.30 30.67 6.46
C LEU A 152 31.98 32.18 6.48
N ARG A 153 30.69 32.55 6.43
CA ARG A 153 30.27 33.97 6.57
C ARG A 153 30.70 34.55 7.93
N GLY A 154 30.57 33.76 9.00
CA GLY A 154 31.01 34.14 10.33
C GLY A 154 32.53 34.32 10.44
N ALA A 155 33.30 33.47 9.76
CA ALA A 155 34.76 33.57 9.70
C ALA A 155 35.19 34.87 9.02
N ALA A 156 34.68 35.19 7.83
CA ALA A 156 35.00 36.45 7.14
C ALA A 156 34.64 37.68 7.99
N THR A 157 33.50 37.65 8.69
CA THR A 157 33.10 38.73 9.61
C THR A 157 34.08 38.93 10.77
N SER A 158 34.72 37.86 11.23
CA SER A 158 35.63 37.88 12.39
C SER A 158 37.09 38.14 12.00
N ILE A 159 37.52 37.62 10.85
CA ILE A 159 38.90 37.63 10.37
C ILE A 159 39.22 38.92 9.60
N ASN A 160 38.33 39.42 8.73
CA ASN A 160 38.61 40.61 7.92
C ASN A 160 38.95 41.86 8.78
N PRO A 161 38.31 42.12 9.93
CA PRO A 161 38.75 43.18 10.83
C PRO A 161 40.18 42.99 11.38
N LEU A 162 40.60 41.74 11.63
CA LEU A 162 41.94 41.41 12.12
C LEU A 162 42.99 41.54 11.02
N ILE A 163 42.67 41.16 9.78
CA ILE A 163 43.49 41.42 8.59
C ILE A 163 43.78 42.92 8.47
N ASN A 164 42.74 43.76 8.51
CA ASN A 164 42.90 45.21 8.42
C ASN A 164 43.76 45.76 9.58
N ALA A 165 43.64 45.20 10.79
CA ALA A 165 44.46 45.60 11.93
C ALA A 165 45.94 45.19 11.77
N ALA A 166 46.21 43.98 11.28
CA ALA A 166 47.56 43.49 11.01
C ALA A 166 48.24 44.31 9.91
N ASN A 167 47.54 44.56 8.79
CA ASN A 167 48.02 45.40 7.69
C ASN A 167 48.28 46.85 8.14
N ALA A 168 47.39 47.44 8.96
CA ALA A 168 47.60 48.81 9.46
C ALA A 168 48.80 48.92 10.42
N ALA A 169 49.16 47.84 11.12
CA ALA A 169 50.33 47.76 11.97
C ALA A 169 51.62 47.42 11.19
N ASN A 170 51.49 46.90 9.96
CA ASN A 170 52.61 46.63 9.07
C ASN A 170 53.15 47.95 8.50
N ARG A 171 54.33 48.37 8.97
CA ARG A 171 55.05 49.54 8.44
C ARG A 171 56.32 49.17 7.71
N THR A 172 56.50 47.89 7.41
CA THR A 172 57.41 47.57 6.33
C THR A 172 56.90 48.29 5.07
N ASP A 173 57.76 48.70 4.16
CA ASP A 173 57.39 49.27 2.85
C ASP A 173 56.58 48.31 1.96
N LYS A 174 56.08 47.21 2.57
CA LYS A 174 55.37 46.07 1.98
C LYS A 174 56.28 45.17 1.14
N SER A 175 57.60 45.27 1.27
CA SER A 175 58.54 44.38 0.57
C SER A 175 58.95 43.15 1.38
N GLU A 176 58.89 43.20 2.71
CA GLU A 176 59.29 42.10 3.62
C GLU A 176 58.11 41.25 4.08
N VAL A 177 56.95 41.88 4.34
CA VAL A 177 55.68 41.23 4.66
C VAL A 177 54.61 41.86 3.77
N GLU A 178 54.01 41.08 2.89
CA GLU A 178 52.94 41.54 2.00
C GLU A 178 51.66 41.86 2.81
N GLU A 179 50.77 42.66 2.23
CA GLU A 179 49.47 42.92 2.88
C GLU A 179 48.54 41.73 2.65
N TYR A 180 47.95 41.22 3.73
CA TYR A 180 46.94 40.16 3.63
C TYR A 180 45.69 40.67 2.91
N ASP A 181 45.19 39.86 1.98
CA ASP A 181 43.89 40.10 1.34
C ASP A 181 42.74 39.70 2.26
N ASN A 182 41.66 40.50 2.28
CA ASN A 182 40.44 40.14 3.00
C ASN A 182 39.83 38.87 2.37
N ILE A 183 39.38 37.94 3.21
CA ILE A 183 38.78 36.68 2.73
C ILE A 183 37.33 36.85 2.30
N PHE A 184 37.04 36.33 1.09
CA PHE A 184 35.80 36.33 0.30
C PHE A 184 34.98 37.62 0.29
N LEU A 185 34.67 38.12 -0.90
CA LEU A 185 33.73 39.23 -1.07
C LEU A 185 32.27 38.72 -1.09
N ALA A 186 31.32 39.66 -1.00
CA ALA A 186 29.90 39.36 -0.84
C ALA A 186 29.32 38.41 -1.92
N SER A 187 29.89 38.41 -3.13
CA SER A 187 29.47 37.54 -4.25
C SER A 187 29.71 36.05 -4.02
N ASP A 188 30.68 35.67 -3.18
CA ASP A 188 31.22 34.30 -3.20
C ASP A 188 30.57 33.40 -2.15
N VAL A 189 30.09 34.00 -1.06
CA VAL A 189 29.45 33.32 0.07
C VAL A 189 28.23 34.05 0.60
N PHE A 190 28.06 35.36 0.37
CA PHE A 190 27.02 36.18 1.02
C PHE A 190 25.76 36.40 0.19
N THR A 191 25.81 36.24 -1.14
CA THR A 191 24.59 36.29 -1.94
C THR A 191 23.76 35.02 -1.76
N ASP A 192 22.43 35.18 -1.78
CA ASP A 192 21.49 34.07 -2.00
C ASP A 192 21.28 33.78 -3.50
N ALA A 193 22.10 34.40 -4.36
CA ALA A 193 22.21 34.07 -5.79
C ALA A 193 22.58 32.58 -5.98
N PRO A 194 22.22 31.98 -7.12
CA PRO A 194 22.29 30.54 -7.27
C PRO A 194 23.76 30.13 -7.31
N ALA A 195 24.24 29.57 -6.20
CA ALA A 195 25.54 28.90 -6.03
C ALA A 195 26.74 29.73 -5.53
N PRO A 196 26.78 30.19 -4.26
CA PRO A 196 28.07 30.52 -3.65
C PRO A 196 28.97 29.27 -3.63
N LEU A 197 30.18 29.41 -4.18
CA LEU A 197 31.16 28.33 -4.28
C LEU A 197 31.92 28.21 -2.95
N LEU A 198 31.39 27.39 -2.03
CA LEU A 198 31.95 27.28 -0.67
C LEU A 198 33.33 26.61 -0.59
N LEU A 199 33.68 25.74 -1.55
CA LEU A 199 34.98 25.06 -1.53
C LEU A 199 36.14 26.04 -1.85
N PRO A 200 36.06 26.88 -2.89
CA PRO A 200 36.99 27.99 -3.07
C PRO A 200 37.12 28.84 -1.82
N ALA A 201 36.00 29.18 -1.17
CA ALA A 201 36.05 29.97 0.05
C ALA A 201 36.87 29.26 1.15
N TYR A 202 36.54 28.03 1.49
CA TYR A 202 37.34 27.31 2.49
C TYR A 202 38.84 27.19 2.11
N LYS A 203 39.17 27.07 0.81
CA LYS A 203 40.57 27.03 0.36
C LYS A 203 41.33 28.35 0.56
N GLU A 204 40.68 29.50 0.39
CA GLU A 204 41.30 30.80 0.69
C GLU A 204 41.59 30.93 2.18
N LEU A 205 40.68 30.47 3.05
CA LEU A 205 40.90 30.49 4.51
C LEU A 205 42.09 29.62 4.91
N VAL A 206 42.25 28.44 4.29
CA VAL A 206 43.43 27.58 4.48
C VAL A 206 44.69 28.22 3.92
N ALA A 207 44.62 28.90 2.77
CA ALA A 207 45.75 29.62 2.20
C ALA A 207 46.22 30.77 3.10
N LEU A 208 45.29 31.57 3.62
CA LEU A 208 45.59 32.63 4.57
C LEU A 208 46.23 32.08 5.85
N GLN A 209 45.78 30.92 6.35
CA GLN A 209 46.44 30.28 7.50
C GLN A 209 47.91 29.95 7.19
N ALA A 210 48.20 29.44 6.00
CA ALA A 210 49.56 29.10 5.59
C ALA A 210 50.43 30.36 5.48
N GLU A 211 49.92 31.42 4.85
CA GLU A 211 50.58 32.72 4.72
C GLU A 211 50.90 33.34 6.09
N VAL A 212 49.90 33.42 6.98
CA VAL A 212 50.08 33.97 8.33
C VAL A 212 51.06 33.13 9.18
N ASN A 213 51.12 31.81 8.97
CA ASN A 213 52.09 30.96 9.67
C ASN A 213 53.52 31.21 9.17
N GLU A 214 53.72 31.32 7.86
CA GLU A 214 55.02 31.62 7.25
C GLU A 214 55.52 33.00 7.71
N ASP A 215 54.66 34.01 7.70
CA ASP A 215 55.00 35.35 8.18
C ASP A 215 55.35 35.36 9.67
N LEU A 216 54.66 34.60 10.52
CA LEU A 216 55.02 34.51 11.94
C LEU A 216 56.38 33.84 12.17
N GLU A 217 56.75 32.86 11.36
CA GLU A 217 58.10 32.29 11.37
C GLU A 217 59.13 33.34 10.96
N TRP A 218 58.86 34.07 9.87
CA TRP A 218 59.73 35.13 9.35
C TRP A 218 59.91 36.29 10.34
N LEU A 219 58.83 36.75 10.98
CA LEU A 219 58.85 37.80 12.01
C LEU A 219 59.68 37.41 13.26
N GLY A 220 59.98 36.11 13.44
CA GLY A 220 60.86 35.61 14.49
C GLY A 220 62.35 35.62 14.14
N GLU A 221 62.71 35.89 12.88
CA GLU A 221 64.10 35.89 12.42
C GLU A 221 64.87 37.13 12.88
N PHE A 222 66.13 36.94 13.28
CA PHE A 222 66.99 38.05 13.73
C PHE A 222 67.26 39.10 12.64
N ALA A 223 67.13 38.70 11.37
CA ALA A 223 67.45 39.50 10.21
C ALA A 223 66.31 40.41 9.73
N ILE A 224 65.12 40.32 10.35
CA ILE A 224 63.90 40.98 9.88
C ILE A 224 63.99 42.52 9.91
N ASP A 225 64.75 43.09 10.84
CA ASP A 225 64.94 44.54 11.00
C ASP A 225 66.32 45.00 10.50
N ASN A 226 66.87 44.34 9.47
CA ASN A 226 68.20 44.65 8.97
C ASN A 226 68.26 45.96 8.15
N ASP A 227 67.11 46.43 7.64
CA ASP A 227 67.01 47.70 6.93
C ASP A 227 66.44 48.80 7.86
N PRO A 228 67.16 49.91 8.10
CA PRO A 228 66.66 51.01 8.93
C PRO A 228 65.40 51.70 8.37
N GLU A 229 65.09 51.54 7.09
CA GLU A 229 63.86 52.02 6.46
C GLU A 229 62.71 51.00 6.52
N ASN A 230 63.01 49.76 6.91
CA ASN A 230 62.09 48.61 6.90
C ASN A 230 62.18 47.81 8.22
N TYR A 231 61.30 48.10 9.17
CA TYR A 231 61.32 47.44 10.48
C TYR A 231 59.92 47.05 10.97
N VAL A 232 59.87 45.94 11.69
CA VAL A 232 58.66 45.41 12.31
C VAL A 232 58.27 46.27 13.51
N GLN A 233 57.02 46.74 13.52
CA GLN A 233 56.54 47.48 14.67
C GLN A 233 56.21 46.55 15.84
N ARG A 234 56.41 47.07 17.06
CA ARG A 234 56.03 46.40 18.31
C ARG A 234 54.58 45.88 18.33
N TYR A 235 53.67 46.53 17.61
CA TYR A 235 52.25 46.18 17.57
C TYR A 235 51.88 45.22 16.43
N HIS A 236 52.78 44.97 15.47
CA HIS A 236 52.50 44.10 14.32
C HIS A 236 52.47 42.62 14.74
N ILE A 237 53.50 42.12 15.43
CA ILE A 237 53.53 40.71 15.90
C ILE A 237 52.29 40.35 16.71
N PRO A 238 51.85 41.11 17.74
CA PRO A 238 50.61 40.81 18.46
C PRO A 238 49.34 40.81 17.58
N ALA A 239 49.32 41.63 16.52
CA ALA A 239 48.19 41.66 15.58
C ALA A 239 48.17 40.40 14.68
N VAL A 240 49.34 39.95 14.21
CA VAL A 240 49.47 38.71 13.42
C VAL A 240 49.21 37.48 14.30
N GLU A 241 49.67 37.45 15.54
CA GLU A 241 49.35 36.38 16.51
C GLU A 241 47.83 36.30 16.79
N ALA A 242 47.15 37.45 16.91
CA ALA A 242 45.70 37.48 17.09
C ALA A 242 44.95 37.02 15.84
N LEU A 243 45.42 37.41 14.65
CA LEU A 243 44.89 36.95 13.36
C LEU A 243 45.05 35.42 13.24
N LYS A 244 46.24 34.88 13.51
CA LYS A 244 46.50 33.44 13.53
C LYS A 244 45.55 32.69 14.46
N ALA A 245 45.43 33.16 15.71
CA ALA A 245 44.60 32.50 16.72
C ALA A 245 43.12 32.42 16.28
N GLU A 246 42.61 33.49 15.67
CA GLU A 246 41.24 33.50 15.14
C GLU A 246 41.09 32.58 13.92
N ILE A 247 42.04 32.60 12.97
CA ILE A 247 42.02 31.71 11.78
C ILE A 247 42.03 30.24 12.22
N ASP A 248 42.95 29.86 13.12
CA ASP A 248 43.08 28.50 13.63
C ASP A 248 41.77 28.03 14.28
N ALA A 249 41.18 28.87 15.14
CA ALA A 249 39.91 28.56 15.81
C ALA A 249 38.75 28.42 14.81
N ARG A 250 38.71 29.24 13.76
CA ARG A 250 37.66 29.14 12.72
C ARG A 250 37.83 27.90 11.85
N LEU A 251 39.06 27.56 11.45
CA LEU A 251 39.32 26.34 10.67
C LEU A 251 38.98 25.08 11.46
N GLU A 252 39.34 25.00 12.75
CA GLU A 252 38.98 23.90 13.63
C GLU A 252 37.46 23.72 13.72
N ALA A 253 36.70 24.82 13.82
CA ALA A 253 35.24 24.78 13.88
C ALA A 253 34.56 24.48 12.54
N ILE A 254 35.15 24.90 11.42
CA ILE A 254 34.56 24.81 10.07
C ILE A 254 34.82 23.46 9.41
N GLU A 255 36.00 22.85 9.62
CA GLU A 255 36.35 21.58 9.00
C GLU A 255 35.33 20.45 9.20
N PRO A 256 34.81 20.20 10.42
CA PRO A 256 33.77 19.18 10.59
C PRO A 256 32.48 19.51 9.84
N LEU A 257 32.11 20.80 9.73
CA LEU A 257 30.92 21.23 8.97
C LEU A 257 31.11 21.04 7.46
N ARG A 258 32.32 21.29 6.94
CA ARG A 258 32.69 21.02 5.55
C ARG A 258 32.60 19.53 5.25
N ALA A 259 33.16 18.69 6.12
CA ALA A 259 33.13 17.24 5.96
C ALA A 259 31.70 16.68 6.01
N ASP A 260 30.89 17.12 6.98
CA ASP A 260 29.48 16.73 7.13
C ASP A 260 28.63 17.18 5.93
N SER A 261 28.76 18.43 5.49
CA SER A 261 28.08 18.95 4.30
C SER A 261 28.44 18.14 3.04
N ALA A 262 29.72 17.81 2.86
CA ALA A 262 30.17 17.03 1.71
C ALA A 262 29.64 15.59 1.74
N GLU A 263 29.61 14.94 2.91
CA GLU A 263 29.10 13.58 3.05
C GLU A 263 27.59 13.49 2.83
N LYS A 264 26.82 14.34 3.51
CA LYS A 264 25.36 14.37 3.34
C LYS A 264 24.98 14.71 1.90
N ASN A 265 25.69 15.63 1.25
CA ASN A 265 25.48 15.91 -0.16
C ASN A 265 25.79 14.69 -1.05
N ARG A 266 26.83 13.90 -0.77
CA ARG A 266 27.09 12.64 -1.51
C ARG A 266 25.98 11.61 -1.31
N ILE A 267 25.45 11.47 -0.09
CA ILE A 267 24.35 10.55 0.21
C ILE A 267 23.08 10.97 -0.54
N ALA A 268 22.78 12.25 -0.50
CA ALA A 268 21.61 12.83 -1.14
C ALA A 268 21.67 12.73 -2.68
N GLN A 269 22.87 12.90 -3.26
CA GLN A 269 23.10 12.65 -4.70
C GLN A 269 22.93 11.18 -5.13
N LYS A 270 23.02 10.23 -4.21
CA LYS A 270 22.78 8.79 -4.47
C LYS A 270 21.31 8.40 -4.28
N SER A 271 20.46 9.35 -3.92
CA SER A 271 19.09 9.11 -3.46
C SER A 271 18.18 10.17 -4.05
N ASP A 272 18.06 10.21 -5.38
CA ASP A 272 17.30 11.28 -6.02
C ASP A 272 15.79 11.10 -5.76
N VAL A 273 15.18 12.15 -5.22
CA VAL A 273 13.77 12.17 -4.88
C VAL A 273 12.89 11.93 -6.11
N LEU A 274 13.23 12.51 -7.27
CA LEU A 274 12.41 12.39 -8.48
C LEU A 274 12.54 11.02 -9.12
N VAL A 275 13.74 10.45 -9.13
CA VAL A 275 13.93 9.07 -9.64
C VAL A 275 13.10 8.09 -8.79
N ARG A 276 13.11 8.23 -7.47
CA ARG A 276 12.29 7.39 -6.57
C ARG A 276 10.79 7.67 -6.70
N GLN A 277 10.42 8.92 -6.98
CA GLN A 277 9.05 9.30 -7.28
C GLN A 277 8.57 8.64 -8.56
N LEU A 278 9.35 8.64 -9.65
CA LEU A 278 9.02 7.95 -10.92
C LEU A 278 8.69 6.47 -10.69
N PHE A 279 9.45 5.77 -9.85
CA PHE A 279 9.14 4.38 -9.48
C PHE A 279 7.83 4.24 -8.71
N LEU A 280 7.49 5.19 -7.83
CA LEU A 280 6.19 5.22 -7.16
C LEU A 280 5.04 5.43 -8.17
N GLU A 281 5.23 6.28 -9.19
CA GLU A 281 4.22 6.52 -10.22
C GLU A 281 4.01 5.28 -11.09
N ARG A 282 5.09 4.64 -11.51
CA ARG A 282 5.08 3.37 -12.24
C ARG A 282 4.37 2.29 -11.43
N ALA A 283 4.79 2.06 -10.19
CA ALA A 283 4.16 1.07 -9.31
C ALA A 283 2.66 1.33 -9.10
N THR A 284 2.27 2.61 -8.99
CA THR A 284 0.86 3.01 -8.87
C THR A 284 0.08 2.74 -10.15
N ALA A 285 0.64 3.04 -11.33
CA ALA A 285 0.01 2.74 -12.62
C ALA A 285 -0.11 1.23 -12.87
N GLN A 286 0.87 0.44 -12.43
CA GLN A 286 0.82 -1.02 -12.46
C GLN A 286 -0.33 -1.55 -11.60
N ARG A 287 -0.47 -1.09 -10.35
CA ARG A 287 -1.61 -1.44 -9.48
C ARG A 287 -2.95 -1.11 -10.13
N ASP A 288 -3.10 0.10 -10.67
CA ASP A 288 -4.37 0.54 -11.25
C ASP A 288 -4.76 -0.30 -12.48
N THR A 289 -3.77 -0.68 -13.30
CA THR A 289 -3.97 -1.62 -14.42
C THR A 289 -4.36 -3.00 -13.93
N LEU A 290 -3.62 -3.54 -12.96
CA LEU A 290 -3.88 -4.86 -12.38
C LEU A 290 -5.27 -4.98 -11.75
N ARG A 291 -5.79 -3.92 -11.12
CA ARG A 291 -7.15 -3.88 -10.56
C ARG A 291 -8.22 -4.09 -11.63
N VAL A 292 -8.04 -3.46 -12.80
CA VAL A 292 -8.99 -3.63 -13.91
C VAL A 292 -8.88 -5.03 -14.50
N LEU A 293 -7.66 -5.55 -14.67
CA LEU A 293 -7.45 -6.92 -15.16
C LEU A 293 -8.06 -7.97 -14.22
N GLU A 294 -7.87 -7.84 -12.91
CA GLU A 294 -8.52 -8.71 -11.92
C GLU A 294 -10.05 -8.61 -12.02
N ALA A 295 -10.60 -7.39 -12.16
CA ALA A 295 -12.04 -7.19 -12.32
C ALA A 295 -12.59 -7.83 -13.61
N ILE A 296 -11.85 -7.77 -14.73
CA ILE A 296 -12.19 -8.47 -15.97
C ILE A 296 -12.23 -9.98 -15.72
N PHE A 297 -11.16 -10.56 -15.20
CA PHE A 297 -11.09 -12.02 -14.98
C PHE A 297 -12.14 -12.49 -13.99
N SER A 298 -12.40 -11.74 -12.92
CA SER A 298 -13.45 -12.04 -11.95
C SER A 298 -14.85 -11.99 -12.57
N THR A 299 -15.12 -10.96 -13.37
CA THR A 299 -16.40 -10.78 -14.09
C THR A 299 -16.66 -11.94 -15.06
N VAL A 300 -15.66 -12.30 -15.86
CA VAL A 300 -15.79 -13.39 -16.84
C VAL A 300 -15.89 -14.75 -16.16
N THR A 301 -15.09 -15.01 -15.12
CA THR A 301 -15.19 -16.25 -14.33
C THR A 301 -16.60 -16.43 -13.78
N ARG A 302 -17.15 -15.38 -13.15
CA ARG A 302 -18.50 -15.44 -12.56
C ARG A 302 -19.59 -15.57 -13.63
N TYR A 303 -19.43 -14.93 -14.78
CA TYR A 303 -20.35 -15.08 -15.91
C TYR A 303 -20.46 -16.53 -16.40
N VAL A 304 -19.33 -17.25 -16.45
CA VAL A 304 -19.29 -18.68 -16.83
C VAL A 304 -19.93 -19.54 -15.75
N GLU A 305 -19.60 -19.30 -14.48
CA GLU A 305 -20.15 -20.04 -13.33
C GLU A 305 -21.69 -19.96 -13.24
N LEU A 306 -22.27 -18.82 -13.64
CA LEU A 306 -23.72 -18.60 -13.59
C LEU A 306 -24.52 -19.35 -14.67
N TYR A 307 -23.90 -20.14 -15.56
CA TYR A 307 -24.61 -20.79 -16.68
C TYR A 307 -25.72 -21.74 -16.21
N GLU A 308 -25.43 -22.58 -15.22
CA GLU A 308 -26.40 -23.52 -14.62
C GLU A 308 -26.70 -23.24 -13.14
N SER A 309 -26.17 -22.14 -12.58
CA SER A 309 -26.37 -21.81 -11.17
C SER A 309 -27.81 -21.38 -10.89
N ALA A 310 -28.36 -21.88 -9.77
CA ALA A 310 -29.64 -21.43 -9.22
C ALA A 310 -29.63 -19.93 -8.87
N GLU A 311 -28.44 -19.35 -8.69
CA GLU A 311 -28.20 -17.93 -8.39
C GLU A 311 -28.39 -17.03 -9.62
N ASN A 312 -28.45 -17.60 -10.84
CA ASN A 312 -28.71 -16.85 -12.09
C ASN A 312 -30.20 -16.43 -12.25
N GLY A 313 -30.89 -16.22 -11.13
CA GLY A 313 -32.23 -15.67 -11.09
C GLY A 313 -32.30 -14.23 -11.61
N ASN A 314 -33.51 -13.69 -11.68
CA ASN A 314 -33.72 -12.30 -12.07
C ASN A 314 -33.14 -11.35 -11.00
N ALA A 315 -32.09 -10.62 -11.36
CA ALA A 315 -31.52 -9.54 -10.59
C ALA A 315 -32.09 -8.19 -11.09
N GLY A 316 -33.35 -7.93 -10.71
CA GLY A 316 -34.19 -6.88 -11.30
C GLY A 316 -34.85 -7.35 -12.60
N ASP A 317 -34.75 -6.55 -13.67
CA ASP A 317 -35.40 -6.82 -14.98
C ASP A 317 -34.65 -7.81 -15.89
N VAL A 318 -33.42 -8.20 -15.52
CA VAL A 318 -32.56 -9.12 -16.28
C VAL A 318 -31.88 -10.11 -15.35
N THR A 319 -31.32 -11.18 -15.89
CA THR A 319 -30.58 -12.18 -15.10
C THR A 319 -29.25 -11.62 -14.60
N LEU A 320 -28.72 -12.20 -13.52
CA LEU A 320 -27.42 -11.84 -12.98
C LEU A 320 -26.29 -12.04 -14.00
N ARG A 321 -26.36 -13.12 -14.80
CA ARG A 321 -25.42 -13.37 -15.91
C ARG A 321 -25.45 -12.27 -16.97
N ALA A 322 -26.64 -11.73 -17.30
CA ALA A 322 -26.77 -10.62 -18.24
C ALA A 322 -26.18 -9.30 -17.69
N ARG A 323 -26.19 -9.11 -16.37
CA ARG A 323 -25.54 -7.96 -15.72
C ARG A 323 -24.01 -8.07 -15.79
N TYR A 324 -23.44 -9.23 -15.49
CA TYR A 324 -21.99 -9.44 -15.55
C TYR A 324 -21.42 -9.22 -16.96
N ILE A 325 -22.04 -9.78 -18.00
CA ILE A 325 -21.54 -9.58 -19.38
C ILE A 325 -21.65 -8.12 -19.84
N ALA A 326 -22.63 -7.36 -19.33
CA ALA A 326 -22.79 -5.94 -19.64
C ALA A 326 -21.69 -5.07 -19.05
N LEU A 327 -20.92 -5.56 -18.06
CA LEU A 327 -19.76 -4.86 -17.51
C LEU A 327 -18.53 -4.93 -18.43
N VAL A 328 -18.41 -5.98 -19.24
CA VAL A 328 -17.20 -6.25 -20.03
C VAL A 328 -16.79 -5.06 -20.92
N PRO A 329 -17.69 -4.42 -21.70
CA PRO A 329 -17.29 -3.27 -22.51
C PRO A 329 -16.68 -2.12 -21.69
N SER A 330 -17.30 -1.76 -20.55
CA SER A 330 -16.79 -0.69 -19.68
C SER A 330 -15.47 -1.06 -19.02
N LEU A 331 -15.25 -2.35 -18.71
CA LEU A 331 -14.00 -2.83 -18.14
C LEU A 331 -12.86 -2.86 -19.17
N LEU A 332 -13.16 -3.20 -20.43
CA LEU A 332 -12.19 -3.11 -21.53
C LEU A 332 -11.79 -1.65 -21.78
N GLU A 333 -12.75 -0.72 -21.82
CA GLU A 333 -12.46 0.72 -21.90
C GLU A 333 -11.56 1.19 -20.75
N ALA A 334 -11.85 0.76 -19.51
CA ALA A 334 -11.02 1.05 -18.35
C ALA A 334 -9.61 0.44 -18.46
N ALA A 335 -9.48 -0.76 -19.04
CA ALA A 335 -8.19 -1.41 -19.24
C ALA A 335 -7.33 -0.61 -20.23
N TYR A 336 -7.88 -0.21 -21.37
CA TYR A 336 -7.19 0.63 -22.35
C TYR A 336 -6.74 1.96 -21.74
N PHE A 337 -7.59 2.61 -20.94
CA PHE A 337 -7.25 3.84 -20.23
C PHE A 337 -6.06 3.65 -19.28
N ASN A 338 -6.09 2.61 -18.44
CA ASN A 338 -5.03 2.38 -17.44
C ASN A 338 -3.72 1.90 -18.10
N ILE A 339 -3.79 1.08 -19.16
CA ILE A 339 -2.62 0.66 -19.96
C ILE A 339 -1.96 1.87 -20.63
N SER A 340 -2.73 2.80 -21.19
CA SER A 340 -2.18 4.04 -21.75
C SER A 340 -1.39 4.83 -20.70
N HIS A 341 -1.89 4.89 -19.47
CA HIS A 341 -1.18 5.59 -18.39
C HIS A 341 0.02 4.81 -17.85
N LEU A 342 -0.03 3.48 -17.87
CA LEU A 342 1.10 2.62 -17.55
C LEU A 342 2.23 2.82 -18.54
N ASN A 343 1.93 2.84 -19.85
CA ASN A 343 2.91 3.09 -20.90
C ASN A 343 3.63 4.44 -20.75
N VAL A 344 2.89 5.48 -20.35
CA VAL A 344 3.48 6.80 -20.06
C VAL A 344 4.42 6.74 -18.85
N ALA A 345 4.02 6.04 -17.78
CA ALA A 345 4.86 5.90 -16.59
C ALA A 345 6.11 5.05 -16.84
N ASP A 346 6.01 3.97 -17.62
CA ASP A 346 7.14 3.16 -18.06
C ASP A 346 8.10 3.95 -18.94
N GLN A 347 7.57 4.72 -19.89
CA GLN A 347 8.38 5.60 -20.72
C GLN A 347 9.12 6.64 -19.87
N ALA A 348 8.45 7.28 -18.91
CA ALA A 348 9.08 8.24 -18.03
C ALA A 348 10.22 7.60 -17.22
N VAL A 349 10.03 6.40 -16.66
CA VAL A 349 11.11 5.68 -15.97
C VAL A 349 12.26 5.37 -16.94
N ASN A 350 12.00 4.89 -18.15
CA ASN A 350 13.06 4.56 -19.11
C ASN A 350 13.85 5.79 -19.59
N ASP A 351 13.16 6.89 -19.89
CA ASP A 351 13.76 8.11 -20.41
C ASP A 351 14.57 8.83 -19.32
N TYR A 352 14.13 8.76 -18.07
CA TYR A 352 14.66 9.59 -16.99
C TYR A 352 15.48 8.84 -15.93
N TYR A 353 15.35 7.53 -15.77
CA TYR A 353 16.08 6.77 -14.73
C TYR A 353 17.60 6.99 -14.74
N LEU A 354 18.23 7.07 -15.92
CA LEU A 354 19.68 7.31 -16.05
C LEU A 354 20.03 8.74 -16.47
N VAL A 355 19.05 9.49 -16.99
CA VAL A 355 19.29 10.72 -17.75
C VAL A 355 18.45 11.87 -17.25
N PHE A 356 17.85 11.77 -16.04
CA PHE A 356 17.14 12.88 -15.45
C PHE A 356 18.11 14.05 -15.21
N SER A 357 18.15 14.92 -16.22
CA SER A 357 18.96 16.11 -16.27
C SER A 357 18.06 17.25 -15.85
N THR A 358 18.08 17.60 -14.56
CA THR A 358 17.47 18.84 -14.08
C THR A 358 18.23 20.09 -14.50
N ASP A 359 19.22 19.97 -15.41
CA ASP A 359 20.00 21.08 -15.94
C ASP A 359 19.14 21.96 -16.88
N LEU A 360 18.13 22.60 -16.30
CA LEU A 360 17.51 23.78 -16.87
C LEU A 360 18.58 24.88 -16.87
N GLU A 361 18.72 25.54 -18.01
CA GLU A 361 19.65 26.65 -18.27
C GLU A 361 19.57 27.79 -17.22
N THR A 362 18.46 27.84 -16.47
CA THR A 362 18.16 28.81 -15.42
C THR A 362 18.44 28.32 -14.00
N ASN A 363 18.74 27.02 -13.81
CA ASN A 363 18.87 26.37 -12.51
C ASN A 363 17.62 26.51 -11.61
N ASP A 364 16.45 26.81 -12.21
CA ASP A 364 15.16 26.95 -11.52
C ASP A 364 14.45 25.58 -11.46
N GLU A 365 15.08 24.65 -10.75
CA GLU A 365 14.53 23.30 -10.53
C GLU A 365 13.22 23.35 -9.73
N ASP A 366 12.99 24.40 -8.92
CA ASP A 366 11.78 24.53 -8.10
C ASP A 366 10.50 24.57 -8.94
N ALA A 367 10.53 25.29 -10.06
CA ALA A 367 9.41 25.33 -10.99
C ALA A 367 9.16 23.94 -11.61
N ALA A 368 10.21 23.21 -11.98
CA ALA A 368 10.10 21.86 -12.54
C ALA A 368 9.59 20.85 -11.48
N TYR A 369 10.15 20.86 -10.27
CA TYR A 369 9.66 20.07 -9.14
C TYR A 369 8.21 20.35 -8.80
N ALA A 370 7.81 21.62 -8.78
CA ALA A 370 6.44 22.02 -8.53
C ALA A 370 5.50 21.58 -9.66
N GLN A 371 5.96 21.67 -10.91
CA GLN A 371 5.22 21.20 -12.07
C GLN A 371 5.05 19.68 -12.07
N GLU A 372 6.12 18.90 -11.91
CA GLU A 372 6.07 17.44 -11.83
C GLU A 372 5.14 16.97 -10.70
N LYS A 373 5.23 17.60 -9.52
CA LYS A 373 4.30 17.31 -8.41
C LYS A 373 2.85 17.63 -8.76
N PHE A 374 2.61 18.77 -9.40
CA PHE A 374 1.28 19.18 -9.81
C PHE A 374 0.72 18.21 -10.85
N GLU A 375 1.50 17.84 -11.86
CA GLU A 375 1.13 16.90 -12.91
C GLU A 375 0.86 15.51 -12.34
N PHE A 376 1.70 15.00 -11.44
CA PHE A 376 1.48 13.73 -10.74
C PHE A 376 0.20 13.75 -9.91
N ALA A 377 -0.02 14.82 -9.12
CA ALA A 377 -1.20 14.95 -8.28
C ALA A 377 -2.49 15.05 -9.13
N VAL A 378 -2.50 15.91 -10.14
CA VAL A 378 -3.65 16.06 -11.07
C VAL A 378 -3.95 14.75 -11.77
N THR A 379 -2.94 14.07 -12.28
CA THR A 379 -3.10 12.76 -12.94
C THR A 379 -3.65 11.72 -11.98
N THR A 380 -3.15 11.68 -10.74
CA THR A 380 -3.63 10.76 -9.70
C THR A 380 -5.11 11.04 -9.36
N TYR A 381 -5.51 12.29 -9.15
CA TYR A 381 -6.89 12.64 -8.87
C TYR A 381 -7.83 12.38 -10.06
N ALA A 382 -7.36 12.66 -11.28
CA ALA A 382 -8.11 12.34 -12.49
C ALA A 382 -8.35 10.83 -12.61
N LYS A 383 -7.33 10.01 -12.35
CA LYS A 383 -7.45 8.54 -12.33
C LYS A 383 -8.45 8.06 -11.28
N ILE A 384 -8.44 8.62 -10.07
CA ILE A 384 -9.43 8.26 -9.03
C ILE A 384 -10.86 8.50 -9.55
N LEU A 385 -11.10 9.66 -10.15
CA LEU A 385 -12.43 10.01 -10.66
C LEU A 385 -12.86 9.14 -11.84
N LEU A 386 -11.95 8.88 -12.79
CA LEU A 386 -12.25 8.10 -14.00
C LEU A 386 -12.38 6.60 -13.71
N ASN A 387 -11.57 6.05 -12.79
CA ASN A 387 -11.69 4.66 -12.36
C ASN A 387 -12.90 4.42 -11.46
N GLY A 388 -13.45 5.44 -10.80
CA GLY A 388 -14.62 5.30 -9.94
C GLY A 388 -15.83 4.72 -10.66
N LYS A 389 -16.05 5.09 -11.92
CA LYS A 389 -17.23 4.64 -12.68
C LYS A 389 -17.31 3.11 -12.81
N TRP A 390 -16.26 2.48 -13.33
CA TRP A 390 -16.29 1.03 -13.55
C TRP A 390 -16.31 0.28 -12.21
N GLN A 391 -15.69 0.83 -11.18
CA GLN A 391 -15.70 0.26 -9.82
C GLN A 391 -17.09 0.26 -9.21
N GLU A 392 -17.83 1.36 -9.36
CA GLU A 392 -19.24 1.45 -8.93
C GLU A 392 -20.13 0.46 -9.70
N ASP A 393 -19.94 0.35 -11.01
CA ASP A 393 -20.70 -0.55 -11.87
C ASP A 393 -20.46 -2.03 -11.49
N VAL A 394 -19.19 -2.43 -11.29
CA VAL A 394 -18.83 -3.79 -10.84
C VAL A 394 -19.44 -4.08 -9.47
N LYS A 395 -19.28 -3.14 -8.53
CA LYS A 395 -19.77 -3.30 -7.16
C LYS A 395 -21.29 -3.41 -7.10
N PHE A 396 -22.00 -2.65 -7.92
CA PHE A 396 -23.45 -2.77 -8.02
C PHE A 396 -23.87 -4.19 -8.38
N VAL A 397 -23.22 -4.80 -9.37
CA VAL A 397 -23.53 -6.18 -9.78
C VAL A 397 -23.11 -7.19 -8.70
N GLN A 398 -21.98 -6.99 -8.03
CA GLN A 398 -21.54 -7.85 -6.92
C GLN A 398 -22.53 -7.83 -5.75
N ASN A 399 -23.08 -6.67 -5.38
CA ASN A 399 -24.10 -6.60 -4.32
C ASN A 399 -25.35 -7.41 -4.70
N LEU A 400 -25.78 -7.36 -5.96
CA LEU A 400 -26.90 -8.17 -6.45
C LEU A 400 -26.56 -9.67 -6.43
N ASP A 401 -25.32 -10.04 -6.73
CA ASP A 401 -24.84 -11.41 -6.62
C ASP A 401 -24.84 -11.89 -5.15
N ASP A 402 -24.32 -11.09 -4.22
CA ASP A 402 -24.32 -11.40 -2.80
C ASP A 402 -25.75 -11.62 -2.26
N GLU A 403 -26.71 -10.79 -2.69
CA GLU A 403 -28.12 -10.98 -2.38
C GLU A 403 -28.67 -12.30 -2.96
N ALA A 404 -28.33 -12.62 -4.21
CA ALA A 404 -28.76 -13.85 -4.87
C ALA A 404 -28.19 -15.11 -4.19
N ARG A 405 -26.92 -15.08 -3.77
CA ARG A 405 -26.28 -16.16 -3.01
C ARG A 405 -26.91 -16.34 -1.64
N ALA A 406 -27.18 -15.24 -0.93
CA ALA A 406 -27.85 -15.28 0.37
C ALA A 406 -29.26 -15.88 0.26
N GLU A 407 -30.00 -15.53 -0.79
CA GLU A 407 -31.31 -16.12 -1.09
C GLU A 407 -31.22 -17.61 -1.41
N ALA A 408 -30.29 -18.01 -2.29
CA ALA A 408 -30.07 -19.40 -2.66
C ALA A 408 -29.73 -20.26 -1.43
N ALA A 409 -28.83 -19.76 -0.58
CA ALA A 409 -28.45 -20.41 0.68
C ALA A 409 -29.66 -20.55 1.63
N ARG A 410 -30.53 -19.53 1.72
CA ARG A 410 -31.76 -19.61 2.54
C ARG A 410 -32.72 -20.67 2.02
N VAL A 411 -32.98 -20.68 0.71
CA VAL A 411 -33.87 -21.67 0.07
C VAL A 411 -33.35 -23.09 0.24
N GLU A 412 -32.04 -23.30 0.15
CA GLU A 412 -31.43 -24.60 0.38
C GLU A 412 -31.52 -25.04 1.84
N ALA A 413 -31.30 -24.12 2.78
CA ALA A 413 -31.48 -24.39 4.21
C ALA A 413 -32.95 -24.73 4.55
N GLU A 414 -33.92 -24.04 3.96
CA GLU A 414 -35.35 -24.35 4.10
C GLU A 414 -35.69 -25.75 3.54
N ARG A 415 -35.16 -26.09 2.35
CA ARG A 415 -35.36 -27.43 1.76
C ARG A 415 -34.77 -28.53 2.64
N ALA A 416 -33.55 -28.34 3.15
CA ALA A 416 -32.90 -29.28 4.05
C ALA A 416 -33.68 -29.46 5.37
N ALA A 417 -34.26 -28.39 5.91
CA ALA A 417 -35.12 -28.45 7.09
C ALA A 417 -36.43 -29.21 6.81
N ASP A 418 -37.07 -28.98 5.67
CA ASP A 418 -38.29 -29.69 5.25
C ASP A 418 -38.05 -31.19 5.00
N GLU A 419 -36.90 -31.56 4.44
CA GLU A 419 -36.48 -32.95 4.27
C GLU A 419 -36.21 -33.63 5.61
N ALA A 420 -35.51 -32.97 6.52
CA ALA A 420 -35.29 -33.47 7.88
C ALA A 420 -36.62 -33.66 8.64
N TYR A 421 -37.55 -32.70 8.52
CA TYR A 421 -38.87 -32.79 9.12
C TYR A 421 -39.70 -33.97 8.56
N ARG A 422 -39.68 -34.18 7.24
CA ARG A 422 -40.35 -35.32 6.60
C ARG A 422 -39.72 -36.66 7.00
N ALA A 423 -38.40 -36.74 7.11
CA ALA A 423 -37.70 -37.93 7.58
C ALA A 423 -38.10 -38.28 9.03
N GLU A 424 -38.21 -37.26 9.89
CA GLU A 424 -38.64 -37.45 11.29
C GLU A 424 -40.11 -37.87 11.40
N GLN A 425 -41.01 -37.31 10.58
CA GLN A 425 -42.40 -37.78 10.53
C GLN A 425 -42.51 -39.24 10.10
N LEU A 426 -41.72 -39.66 9.11
CA LEU A 426 -41.66 -41.05 8.68
C LEU A 426 -41.15 -41.97 9.80
N ARG A 427 -40.13 -41.54 10.55
CA ARG A 427 -39.63 -42.28 11.73
C ARG A 427 -40.72 -42.46 12.78
N ILE A 428 -41.44 -41.39 13.14
CA ILE A 428 -42.54 -41.44 14.12
C ILE A 428 -43.67 -42.36 13.62
N ALA A 429 -44.02 -42.30 12.33
CA ALA A 429 -45.03 -43.16 11.74
C ALA A 429 -44.61 -44.65 11.75
N GLN A 430 -43.34 -44.93 11.49
CA GLN A 430 -42.77 -46.28 11.56
C GLN A 430 -42.80 -46.82 13.00
N GLU A 431 -42.40 -46.02 13.99
CA GLU A 431 -42.44 -46.38 15.41
C GLU A 431 -43.87 -46.64 15.89
N ALA A 432 -44.83 -45.84 15.45
CA ALA A 432 -46.25 -46.07 15.74
C ALA A 432 -46.78 -47.36 15.09
N ALA A 433 -46.37 -47.66 13.85
CA ALA A 433 -46.75 -48.90 13.16
C ALA A 433 -46.14 -50.14 13.84
N ASP A 434 -44.88 -50.08 14.26
CA ASP A 434 -44.20 -51.14 14.98
C ASP A 434 -44.81 -51.37 16.36
N ALA A 435 -45.18 -50.30 17.07
CA ALA A 435 -45.91 -50.38 18.34
C ALA A 435 -47.29 -51.03 18.18
N GLN A 436 -48.05 -50.67 17.12
CA GLN A 436 -49.33 -51.31 16.82
C GLN A 436 -49.18 -52.80 16.49
N LYS A 437 -48.13 -53.16 15.74
CA LYS A 437 -47.81 -54.55 15.43
C LYS A 437 -47.45 -55.35 16.69
N ALA A 438 -46.65 -54.78 17.59
CA ALA A 438 -46.32 -55.41 18.86
C ALA A 438 -47.55 -55.65 19.75
N ILE A 439 -48.51 -54.72 19.76
CA ILE A 439 -49.79 -54.87 20.47
C ILE A 439 -50.65 -55.96 19.80
N ALA A 440 -50.72 -55.98 18.47
CA ALA A 440 -51.47 -57.00 17.73
C ALA A 440 -50.89 -58.42 17.95
N ASP A 441 -49.55 -58.55 17.95
CA ASP A 441 -48.86 -59.81 18.23
C ASP A 441 -49.06 -60.26 19.69
N ALA A 442 -49.13 -59.32 20.64
CA ALA A 442 -49.45 -59.61 22.04
C ALA A 442 -50.91 -60.10 22.23
N LEU A 443 -51.87 -59.47 21.55
CA LEU A 443 -53.28 -59.91 21.56
C LEU A 443 -53.48 -61.27 20.86
N ALA A 444 -52.74 -61.55 19.78
CA ALA A 444 -52.77 -62.85 19.12
C ALA A 444 -52.24 -63.97 20.02
N LYS A 445 -51.19 -63.70 20.82
CA LYS A 445 -50.67 -64.64 21.83
C LYS A 445 -51.62 -64.87 23.00
N GLU A 446 -52.41 -63.88 23.41
CA GLU A 446 -53.48 -64.10 24.42
C GLU A 446 -54.62 -64.96 23.87
N ALA A 447 -54.95 -64.85 22.59
CA ALA A 447 -55.98 -65.68 21.96
C ALA A 447 -55.58 -67.17 21.82
N GLU A 448 -54.28 -67.48 21.75
CA GLU A 448 -53.79 -68.87 21.71
C GLU A 448 -53.67 -69.54 23.09
N ASN A 449 -53.67 -68.78 24.20
CA ASN A 449 -53.46 -69.31 25.56
C ASN A 449 -54.75 -69.53 26.38
N GLY A 450 -55.92 -69.51 25.76
CA GLY A 450 -57.20 -69.75 26.41
C GLY A 450 -57.62 -71.23 26.48
N ASN A 451 -56.82 -72.12 27.08
CA ASN A 451 -57.31 -73.46 27.43
C ASN A 451 -56.71 -74.02 28.75
N ASN A 452 -57.60 -74.25 29.71
CA ASN A 452 -57.52 -75.04 30.95
C ASN A 452 -56.86 -74.51 32.26
N ASN A 453 -57.75 -74.06 33.15
CA ASN A 453 -58.12 -74.63 34.46
C ASN A 453 -57.06 -74.94 35.54
N GLY A 454 -57.19 -74.23 36.68
CA GLY A 454 -57.43 -74.86 37.99
C GLY A 454 -56.30 -74.84 39.04
N GLY A 455 -56.63 -74.38 40.26
CA GLY A 455 -56.09 -74.98 41.50
C GLY A 455 -55.30 -74.09 42.47
N ASP A 456 -56.02 -73.28 43.23
CA ASP A 456 -55.97 -73.07 44.70
C ASP A 456 -54.66 -73.05 45.54
N ASN A 457 -54.51 -71.92 46.27
CA ASN A 457 -54.08 -71.70 47.67
C ASN A 457 -52.65 -72.01 48.22
N SER A 458 -51.92 -70.94 48.60
CA SER A 458 -51.65 -70.52 50.01
C SER A 458 -50.19 -70.12 50.36
N SER A 459 -50.11 -68.95 51.03
CA SER A 459 -49.19 -68.45 52.08
C SER A 459 -47.70 -68.13 51.80
N ASP A 460 -47.44 -66.82 51.89
CA ASP A 460 -46.37 -66.07 52.60
C ASP A 460 -44.88 -66.41 52.40
N ASP A 461 -44.15 -65.49 51.73
CA ASP A 461 -43.28 -64.47 52.37
C ASP A 461 -42.27 -63.87 51.36
N LYS A 462 -42.39 -62.56 51.04
CA LYS A 462 -41.29 -61.55 51.04
C LYS A 462 -41.67 -60.20 50.40
N PRO A 463 -40.98 -59.09 50.79
CA PRO A 463 -41.41 -57.72 50.54
C PRO A 463 -40.78 -57.11 49.27
N ALA A 464 -41.56 -56.38 48.47
CA ALA A 464 -41.12 -55.23 47.67
C ALA A 464 -42.35 -54.56 47.00
N GLY A 465 -42.29 -53.24 46.88
CA GLY A 465 -43.39 -52.33 46.57
C GLY A 465 -44.25 -52.62 45.32
N SER A 466 -45.57 -52.63 45.56
CA SER A 466 -46.61 -51.76 44.95
C SER A 466 -46.43 -51.39 43.47
N SER A 467 -47.34 -51.67 42.55
CA SER A 467 -48.71 -52.17 42.66
C SER A 467 -49.13 -52.63 41.27
N ASP A 468 -49.55 -53.89 41.20
CA ASP A 468 -49.82 -54.60 39.97
C ASP A 468 -51.15 -54.20 39.33
N ILE A 469 -51.14 -54.35 38.03
CA ILE A 469 -52.24 -54.20 37.10
C ILE A 469 -53.23 -55.35 37.35
N GLY A 470 -54.53 -55.07 37.35
CA GLY A 470 -55.53 -56.11 37.53
C GLY A 470 -56.94 -55.65 37.20
N SER A 471 -57.43 -56.10 36.04
CA SER A 471 -58.85 -56.32 35.75
C SER A 471 -59.73 -55.07 35.55
N TRP A 472 -59.58 -54.36 34.42
CA TRP A 472 -60.70 -53.74 33.66
C TRP A 472 -60.30 -53.60 32.17
N GLY A 473 -60.33 -54.68 31.39
CA GLY A 473 -60.56 -54.59 29.93
C GLY A 473 -62.03 -54.23 29.68
N PRO A 474 -62.48 -53.65 28.55
CA PRO A 474 -61.83 -53.18 27.32
C PRO A 474 -61.93 -51.64 27.12
N PHE A 475 -62.25 -50.87 28.17
CA PHE A 475 -62.52 -49.43 28.07
C PHE A 475 -61.25 -48.55 27.94
N ALA A 476 -60.09 -49.02 28.43
CA ALA A 476 -58.82 -48.28 28.31
C ALA A 476 -58.29 -48.27 26.86
N ALA A 477 -58.52 -49.34 26.09
CA ALA A 477 -58.13 -49.42 24.68
C ALA A 477 -58.99 -48.50 23.79
N ILE A 478 -60.28 -48.37 24.08
CA ILE A 478 -61.18 -47.44 23.36
C ILE A 478 -60.85 -45.98 23.70
N ALA A 479 -60.48 -45.67 24.95
CA ALA A 479 -60.03 -44.33 25.34
C ALA A 479 -58.70 -43.92 24.67
N ALA A 480 -57.77 -44.87 24.51
CA ALA A 480 -56.51 -44.64 23.78
C ALA A 480 -56.74 -44.45 22.26
N ILE A 481 -57.70 -45.17 21.68
CA ILE A 481 -58.10 -45.01 20.26
C ILE A 481 -58.81 -43.67 20.03
N ILE A 482 -59.70 -43.24 20.94
CA ILE A 482 -60.37 -41.92 20.85
C ILE A 482 -59.36 -40.77 21.04
N ALA A 483 -58.37 -40.92 21.93
CA ALA A 483 -57.29 -39.93 22.12
C ALA A 483 -56.34 -39.86 20.90
N ALA A 484 -56.04 -41.00 20.26
CA ALA A 484 -55.22 -41.05 19.05
C ALA A 484 -55.96 -40.49 17.80
N ILE A 485 -57.27 -40.71 17.66
CA ILE A 485 -58.08 -40.12 16.58
C ILE A 485 -58.30 -38.61 16.83
N ALA A 486 -58.46 -38.17 18.08
CA ALA A 486 -58.60 -36.75 18.43
C ALA A 486 -57.29 -35.94 18.22
N ALA A 487 -56.12 -36.58 18.35
CA ALA A 487 -54.82 -35.94 18.07
C ALA A 487 -54.53 -35.74 16.57
N ILE A 488 -55.20 -36.50 15.69
CA ILE A 488 -55.02 -36.41 14.22
C ILE A 488 -55.96 -35.35 13.59
N PHE A 489 -57.03 -34.92 14.27
CA PHE A 489 -58.08 -34.07 13.67
C PHE A 489 -58.05 -32.52 13.88
N PRO A 490 -57.07 -31.84 14.49
CA PRO A 490 -57.06 -30.37 14.45
C PRO A 490 -56.59 -29.76 13.12
N PHE A 491 -55.95 -30.51 12.22
CA PHE A 491 -55.29 -29.92 11.03
C PHE A 491 -56.07 -30.00 9.71
N LEU A 492 -57.33 -30.46 9.72
CA LEU A 492 -58.21 -30.43 8.54
C LEU A 492 -59.27 -29.31 8.57
N SER A 493 -59.30 -28.43 9.58
CA SER A 493 -60.22 -27.28 9.62
C SER A 493 -59.61 -25.94 9.16
N GLY A 494 -58.38 -25.93 8.64
CA GLY A 494 -57.70 -24.72 8.15
C GLY A 494 -57.78 -24.46 6.64
N ILE A 495 -58.26 -25.43 5.83
CA ILE A 495 -58.36 -25.30 4.37
C ILE A 495 -59.80 -25.55 3.92
N VAL A 496 -60.78 -24.78 4.41
CA VAL A 496 -62.03 -24.49 3.68
C VAL A 496 -62.61 -23.15 4.17
N LYS A 497 -62.56 -22.15 3.28
CA LYS A 497 -63.42 -20.95 3.10
C LYS A 497 -62.95 -19.55 3.58
N PHE A 498 -62.79 -18.72 2.53
CA PHE A 498 -62.83 -17.26 2.37
C PHE A 498 -61.56 -16.45 2.66
#